data_AF-A0A142WWR5-F1
#
_entry.id   AF-A0A142WWR5-F1
#
_cell.length_a   1.000
_cell.length_b   1.000
_cell.length_c   1.000
_cell.angle_alpha   90.00
_cell.angle_beta   90.00
_cell.angle_gamma   90.00
#
_symmetry.space_group_name_H-M   'P 1'
#
loop_
_entity.id
_entity.type
_entity.pdbx_description
1 polymer ?
#
loop_
_entity_poly.entity_id
_entity_poly.type
_entity_poly.pdbx_seq_one_letter_code
_entity_poly.pdbx_strand_id
1 'polypeptide(L)'
;MANEKKRARSETPTPGECFHVAASGEERRASKRGASEPVAASLWDYPAGRSPSNTYPQSSQGTSGLVPLAGRLGSFVSGGLDWFEGSFSVSFDPITRSRLIRELDAVKARCQETGVPDEYVRLLGCVDVRVHRLGINRGGERGTHYAYQISYAGITIGLGDWNAEERQADNLFVRMTGETCLLKGAWQGYDLVRELVQQLSGRILRERLTRVDLCLDVTNVAAAELQHLVEAGHFITRFKAVHPQTELVAGRRTGFTAGKSPQRLICYDKLHEQRNSYNDLYRQTLITRRYGGVEPEHALRLEAQCSRAFLLEKGIDSPADLRVKASHLFHHVCTDKFRITDRPVDRASKNQSRAAMHDLWTALVTAGEVVFGKIDGELIPVDRSLISPIRVFKQGFGCFVSGFKQMGVPITRRAELVRHVVKAVDGVMDSSEKWADFFDEYRLLLEECST
;
A
#
# COMPACT_ATOMS: atom_id res chain seq x y z
N MET A 1 -23.36 -29.15 -52.21
CA MET A 1 -22.75 -30.39 -51.69
C MET A 1 -22.03 -30.00 -50.40
N ALA A 2 -22.70 -29.98 -49.25
CA ALA A 2 -23.16 -31.12 -48.41
C ALA A 2 -21.99 -31.74 -47.62
N ASN A 3 -21.98 -31.52 -46.30
CA ASN A 3 -22.20 -32.52 -45.23
C ASN A 3 -20.83 -32.96 -44.63
N GLU A 4 -20.57 -33.13 -43.32
CA GLU A 4 -21.32 -33.67 -42.17
C GLU A 4 -20.77 -33.04 -40.86
N LYS A 5 -21.59 -32.55 -39.92
CA LYS A 5 -22.25 -33.27 -38.80
C LYS A 5 -21.29 -34.04 -37.85
N LYS A 6 -21.22 -33.60 -36.58
CA LYS A 6 -21.95 -34.24 -35.46
C LYS A 6 -21.98 -33.39 -34.17
N ARG A 7 -23.19 -33.28 -33.63
CA ARG A 7 -23.64 -32.84 -32.28
C ARG A 7 -23.19 -33.85 -31.20
N ALA A 8 -23.23 -33.62 -29.87
CA ALA A 8 -24.32 -33.15 -29.00
C ALA A 8 -23.74 -32.69 -27.63
N ARG A 9 -24.23 -31.65 -26.91
CA ARG A 9 -25.51 -31.44 -26.19
C ARG A 9 -25.89 -32.54 -25.17
N SER A 10 -25.91 -32.17 -23.89
CA SER A 10 -27.01 -32.35 -22.90
C SER A 10 -26.49 -31.83 -21.55
N GLU A 11 -27.23 -31.30 -20.57
CA GLU A 11 -28.56 -30.74 -20.40
C GLU A 11 -28.56 -30.17 -18.97
N THR A 12 -29.09 -28.97 -18.76
CA THR A 12 -29.51 -28.49 -17.44
C THR A 12 -30.77 -29.24 -16.99
N PRO A 13 -31.02 -29.33 -15.68
CA PRO A 13 -32.25 -28.73 -15.19
C PRO A 13 -32.10 -27.98 -13.84
N THR A 14 -32.73 -26.81 -13.78
CA THR A 14 -33.42 -26.23 -12.61
C THR A 14 -34.94 -26.47 -12.81
N PRO A 15 -35.89 -26.24 -11.87
CA PRO A 15 -35.86 -25.45 -10.61
C PRO A 15 -36.70 -26.06 -9.43
N GLY A 16 -36.75 -25.38 -8.27
CA GLY A 16 -38.00 -25.27 -7.49
C GLY A 16 -37.93 -25.29 -5.96
N GLU A 17 -38.82 -24.48 -5.36
CA GLU A 17 -39.28 -24.42 -3.95
C GLU A 17 -38.42 -23.56 -2.98
N CYS A 18 -38.73 -22.27 -2.76
CA CYS A 18 -39.84 -21.70 -1.96
C CYS A 18 -39.92 -22.19 -0.51
N PHE A 19 -39.45 -21.38 0.45
CA PHE A 19 -40.14 -21.17 1.71
C PHE A 19 -39.96 -19.72 2.20
N HIS A 20 -41.08 -18.98 2.18
CA HIS A 20 -41.34 -17.86 3.08
C HIS A 20 -41.45 -18.38 4.51
N VAL A 21 -40.87 -17.68 5.49
CA VAL A 21 -41.51 -17.51 6.80
C VAL A 21 -41.33 -16.07 7.25
N ALA A 22 -42.47 -15.45 7.52
CA ALA A 22 -42.65 -14.07 7.88
C ALA A 22 -42.33 -13.80 9.36
N ALA A 23 -42.12 -12.51 9.62
CA ALA A 23 -42.25 -11.90 10.93
C ALA A 23 -43.60 -12.24 11.60
N SER A 24 -43.56 -12.44 12.91
CA SER A 24 -44.70 -12.16 13.79
C SER A 24 -44.14 -11.53 15.06
N GLY A 25 -44.61 -10.32 15.36
CA GLY A 25 -44.50 -9.75 16.69
C GLY A 25 -45.66 -10.24 17.54
N GLU A 26 -45.46 -10.28 18.85
CA GLU A 26 -46.57 -10.05 19.77
C GLU A 26 -46.08 -9.57 21.15
N GLU A 27 -47.00 -8.85 21.78
CA GLU A 27 -46.89 -7.91 22.87
C GLU A 27 -46.78 -8.52 24.28
N ARG A 28 -46.24 -7.69 25.19
CA ARG A 28 -46.62 -7.49 26.61
C ARG A 28 -46.51 -8.67 27.59
N ARG A 29 -45.73 -8.43 28.66
CA ARG A 29 -46.27 -8.38 30.04
C ARG A 29 -45.33 -7.68 31.01
N ALA A 30 -45.92 -6.78 31.80
CA ALA A 30 -45.33 -6.10 32.94
C ALA A 30 -45.75 -6.80 34.25
N SER A 31 -44.81 -6.97 35.18
CA SER A 31 -45.05 -7.00 36.65
C SER A 31 -43.70 -6.87 37.37
N LYS A 32 -43.34 -5.70 37.91
CA LYS A 32 -43.49 -5.27 39.32
C LYS A 32 -42.63 -6.00 40.36
N ARG A 33 -41.69 -5.20 40.90
CA ARG A 33 -41.19 -5.06 42.30
C ARG A 33 -40.17 -6.06 42.85
N GLY A 34 -39.00 -5.49 43.17
CA GLY A 34 -38.06 -5.96 44.18
C GLY A 34 -36.92 -4.95 44.31
N ALA A 35 -37.00 -4.04 45.28
CA ALA A 35 -35.95 -3.08 45.60
C ALA A 35 -34.95 -3.71 46.57
N SER A 36 -33.65 -3.58 46.31
CA SER A 36 -32.60 -3.61 47.32
C SER A 36 -31.26 -3.12 46.76
N GLU A 37 -30.83 -1.98 47.29
CA GLU A 37 -29.46 -1.48 47.54
C GLU A 37 -28.54 -1.00 46.41
N PRO A 38 -27.81 0.13 46.63
CA PRO A 38 -26.94 0.74 45.65
C PRO A 38 -25.57 0.02 45.62
N VAL A 39 -25.23 -0.55 44.47
CA VAL A 39 -23.88 -1.07 44.24
C VAL A 39 -22.92 0.12 44.11
N ALA A 40 -21.95 0.13 45.03
CA ALA A 40 -20.93 1.13 45.20
C ALA A 40 -20.18 1.47 43.90
N ALA A 41 -19.93 2.76 43.73
CA ALA A 41 -18.98 3.31 42.78
C ALA A 41 -17.63 2.59 42.92
N SER A 42 -17.25 1.85 41.89
CA SER A 42 -15.99 1.12 41.78
C SER A 42 -14.90 2.07 41.26
N LEU A 43 -13.98 2.40 42.17
CA LEU A 43 -12.59 2.83 42.00
C LEU A 43 -12.17 3.33 40.59
N TRP A 44 -12.42 4.61 40.33
CA TRP A 44 -11.66 5.41 39.36
C TRP A 44 -10.96 6.56 40.08
N ASP A 45 -10.11 6.22 41.05
CA ASP A 45 -9.14 7.15 41.63
C ASP A 45 -7.73 6.65 41.28
N TYR A 46 -7.25 7.04 40.09
CA TYR A 46 -5.84 6.95 39.74
C TYR A 46 -5.09 8.14 40.35
N PRO A 47 -4.01 7.91 41.12
CA PRO A 47 -3.13 9.00 41.53
C PRO A 47 -2.42 9.58 40.31
N ALA A 48 -2.45 10.91 40.21
CA ALA A 48 -1.81 11.71 39.18
C ALA A 48 -0.29 11.41 39.10
N GLY A 49 0.08 10.51 38.20
CA GLY A 49 1.45 10.06 38.00
C GLY A 49 1.72 9.81 36.52
N ARG A 50 1.90 10.89 35.76
CA ARG A 50 2.51 10.93 34.42
C ARG A 50 2.08 9.82 33.45
N SER A 51 0.80 9.79 33.08
CA SER A 51 0.40 9.26 31.77
C SER A 51 0.87 10.22 30.68
N PRO A 52 1.44 9.75 29.56
CA PRO A 52 1.62 10.60 28.39
C PRO A 52 0.22 11.00 27.90
N SER A 53 -0.17 12.23 28.19
CA SER A 53 -1.23 13.02 27.55
C SER A 53 -2.15 12.24 26.59
N ASN A 54 -3.38 11.95 27.03
CA ASN A 54 -4.49 11.52 26.17
C ASN A 54 -5.01 12.64 25.23
N THR A 55 -4.36 13.80 25.20
CA THR A 55 -4.52 14.73 24.09
C THR A 55 -3.86 14.09 22.88
N TYR A 56 -4.68 13.66 21.90
CA TYR A 56 -4.20 13.32 20.57
C TYR A 56 -3.22 14.42 20.15
N PRO A 57 -1.94 14.10 19.83
CA PRO A 57 -1.04 15.11 19.34
C PRO A 57 -1.70 15.78 18.13
N GLN A 58 -1.75 17.12 18.13
CA GLN A 58 -2.19 17.88 16.98
C GLN A 58 -1.44 17.33 15.77
N SER A 59 -2.14 16.58 14.92
CA SER A 59 -1.54 16.11 13.68
C SER A 59 -1.15 17.36 12.89
N SER A 60 -0.03 17.30 12.19
CA SER A 60 0.42 18.34 11.26
C SER A 60 -0.52 18.51 10.03
N GLN A 61 -1.75 18.03 10.14
CA GLN A 61 -2.83 18.12 9.15
C GLN A 61 -4.06 18.83 9.77
N GLY A 62 -3.84 19.73 10.74
CA GLY A 62 -4.86 20.64 11.22
C GLY A 62 -5.36 21.57 10.11
N THR A 63 -6.52 22.18 10.34
CA THR A 63 -7.26 23.10 9.45
C THR A 63 -6.45 24.28 8.90
N SER A 64 -5.21 24.51 9.36
CA SER A 64 -4.24 25.42 8.75
C SER A 64 -3.72 24.99 7.38
N GLY A 65 -4.07 23.79 6.90
CA GLY A 65 -3.66 23.24 5.60
C GLY A 65 -4.72 23.32 4.49
N LEU A 66 -5.82 24.05 4.67
CA LEU A 66 -6.83 24.25 3.63
C LEU A 66 -6.37 25.33 2.65
N VAL A 67 -6.22 24.94 1.38
CA VAL A 67 -5.82 25.83 0.29
C VAL A 67 -7.07 26.18 -0.51
N PRO A 68 -7.46 27.46 -0.63
CA PRO A 68 -8.55 27.85 -1.52
C PRO A 68 -8.27 27.40 -2.95
N LEU A 69 -9.25 26.79 -3.61
CA LEU A 69 -9.10 26.37 -5.00
C LEU A 69 -9.28 27.59 -5.91
N ALA A 70 -8.22 27.94 -6.66
CA ALA A 70 -8.26 29.09 -7.56
C ALA A 70 -9.42 28.98 -8.56
N GLY A 71 -10.19 30.07 -8.70
CA GLY A 71 -11.35 30.15 -9.59
C GLY A 71 -12.61 29.42 -9.10
N ARG A 72 -12.65 28.88 -7.88
CA ARG A 72 -13.82 28.19 -7.31
C ARG A 72 -14.14 28.68 -5.89
N LEU A 73 -15.11 29.58 -5.77
CA LEU A 73 -15.56 30.10 -4.48
C LEU A 73 -16.17 28.98 -3.64
N GLY A 74 -15.78 28.88 -2.36
CA GLY A 74 -16.30 27.85 -1.44
C GLY A 74 -15.70 26.45 -1.65
N SER A 75 -14.72 26.30 -2.54
CA SER A 75 -13.93 25.07 -2.69
C SER A 75 -12.55 25.22 -2.06
N PHE A 76 -12.15 24.19 -1.32
CA PHE A 76 -10.86 24.07 -0.66
C PHE A 76 -10.21 22.75 -0.99
N VAL A 77 -8.89 22.76 -1.02
CA VAL A 77 -8.02 21.60 -1.22
C VAL A 77 -7.26 21.33 0.07
N SER A 78 -7.15 20.05 0.42
CA SER A 78 -6.21 19.55 1.41
C SER A 78 -5.59 18.26 0.90
N GLY A 79 -4.62 17.69 1.63
CA GLY A 79 -4.05 16.43 1.21
C GLY A 79 -2.92 15.91 2.08
N GLY A 80 -2.33 14.81 1.66
CA GLY A 80 -1.31 14.10 2.41
C GLY A 80 -1.02 12.74 1.82
N LEU A 81 -0.64 11.79 2.66
CA LEU A 81 -0.47 10.40 2.25
C LEU A 81 -1.79 9.65 2.50
N ASP A 82 -2.23 8.85 1.54
CA ASP A 82 -3.31 7.86 1.70
C ASP A 82 -2.75 6.43 1.77
N TRP A 83 -1.46 6.25 1.52
CA TRP A 83 -0.76 4.99 1.77
C TRP A 83 0.70 5.29 2.05
N PHE A 84 1.28 4.59 3.01
CA PHE A 84 2.72 4.58 3.25
C PHE A 84 3.17 3.16 3.53
N GLU A 85 4.17 2.71 2.79
CA GLU A 85 4.78 1.41 2.96
C GLU A 85 6.30 1.51 2.90
N GLY A 86 6.96 0.90 3.88
CA GLY A 86 8.41 0.91 3.99
C GLY A 86 8.97 -0.45 4.39
N SER A 87 10.25 -0.65 4.10
CA SER A 87 11.03 -1.81 4.52
C SER A 87 12.36 -1.37 5.12
N PHE A 88 12.72 -1.99 6.21
CA PHE A 88 13.77 -1.54 7.10
C PHE A 88 14.70 -2.70 7.40
N SER A 89 16.00 -2.39 7.48
CA SER A 89 17.00 -3.29 8.04
C SER A 89 17.28 -2.81 9.45
N VAL A 90 16.91 -3.62 10.45
CA VAL A 90 17.05 -3.31 11.87
C VAL A 90 18.01 -4.31 12.51
N SER A 91 18.94 -3.81 13.30
CA SER A 91 19.83 -4.61 14.13
C SER A 91 19.36 -4.58 15.57
N PHE A 92 19.29 -5.75 16.20
CA PHE A 92 19.16 -5.88 17.65
C PHE A 92 20.43 -6.54 18.16
N ASP A 93 20.86 -6.23 19.38
CA ASP A 93 21.90 -7.03 20.00
C ASP A 93 21.40 -8.48 20.22
N PRO A 94 22.29 -9.47 20.27
CA PRO A 94 21.89 -10.88 20.33
C PRO A 94 20.99 -11.22 21.52
N ILE A 95 21.19 -10.59 22.68
CA ILE A 95 20.43 -10.87 23.90
C ILE A 95 19.01 -10.33 23.74
N THR A 96 18.86 -9.07 23.36
CA THR A 96 17.56 -8.44 23.09
C THR A 96 16.80 -9.20 22.01
N ARG A 97 17.48 -9.56 20.91
CA ARG A 97 16.89 -10.35 19.83
C ARG A 97 16.32 -11.67 20.33
N SER A 98 17.10 -12.45 21.08
CA SER A 98 16.66 -13.75 21.59
C SER A 98 15.50 -13.62 22.59
N ARG A 99 15.45 -12.57 23.40
CA ARG A 99 14.32 -12.30 24.30
C ARG A 99 13.06 -11.91 23.52
N LEU A 100 13.21 -11.03 22.53
CA LEU A 100 12.09 -10.57 21.69
C LEU A 100 11.46 -11.73 20.91
N ILE A 101 12.28 -12.59 20.28
CA ILE A 101 11.81 -13.79 19.59
C ILE A 101 11.00 -14.67 20.55
N ARG A 102 11.57 -14.97 21.73
CA ARG A 102 10.93 -15.84 22.71
C ARG A 102 9.57 -15.30 23.16
N GLU A 103 9.47 -13.99 23.42
CA GLU A 103 8.20 -13.36 23.78
C GLU A 103 7.20 -13.42 22.63
N LEU A 104 7.61 -13.09 21.40
CA LEU A 104 6.74 -13.15 20.24
C LEU A 104 6.24 -14.57 19.94
N ASP A 105 7.11 -15.58 20.04
CA ASP A 105 6.74 -16.99 19.89
C ASP A 105 5.75 -17.42 20.97
N ALA A 106 5.99 -17.05 22.23
CA ALA A 106 5.10 -17.40 23.33
C ALA A 106 3.70 -16.79 23.16
N VAL A 107 3.62 -15.52 22.72
CA VAL A 107 2.33 -14.85 22.49
C VAL A 107 1.62 -15.45 21.27
N LYS A 108 2.37 -15.66 20.18
CA LYS A 108 1.84 -16.27 18.96
C LYS A 108 1.29 -17.67 19.21
N ALA A 109 1.99 -18.50 19.98
CA ALA A 109 1.55 -19.83 20.38
C ALA A 109 0.25 -19.77 21.20
N ARG A 110 0.16 -18.88 22.19
CA ARG A 110 -1.08 -18.67 22.95
C ARG A 110 -2.26 -18.25 22.07
N CYS A 111 -2.05 -17.31 21.14
CA CYS A 111 -3.09 -16.92 20.19
C CYS A 111 -3.56 -18.10 19.31
N GLN A 112 -2.64 -19.00 18.94
CA GLN A 112 -2.94 -20.20 18.14
C GLN A 112 -3.71 -21.24 18.96
N GLU A 113 -3.29 -21.49 20.20
CA GLU A 113 -3.94 -22.44 21.12
C GLU A 113 -5.35 -21.99 21.50
N THR A 114 -5.54 -20.70 21.76
CA THR A 114 -6.84 -20.11 22.16
C THR A 114 -7.73 -19.70 20.98
N GLY A 115 -7.19 -19.70 19.77
CA GLY A 115 -7.91 -19.32 18.56
C GLY A 115 -8.20 -17.82 18.40
N VAL A 116 -7.70 -16.95 19.29
CA VAL A 116 -7.89 -15.49 19.18
C VAL A 116 -7.01 -14.90 18.06
N PRO A 117 -7.46 -13.83 17.37
CA PRO A 117 -6.73 -13.26 16.24
C PRO A 117 -5.42 -12.58 16.66
N ASP A 118 -5.40 -11.96 17.84
CA ASP A 118 -4.26 -11.24 18.41
C ASP A 118 -4.38 -11.12 19.94
N GLU A 119 -3.25 -10.82 20.60
CA GLU A 119 -3.17 -10.55 22.04
C GLU A 119 -2.44 -9.23 22.27
N TYR A 120 -2.93 -8.42 23.22
CA TYR A 120 -2.29 -7.18 23.64
C TYR A 120 -1.26 -7.46 24.73
N VAL A 121 0.00 -7.09 24.48
CA VAL A 121 1.13 -7.42 25.35
C VAL A 121 2.13 -6.28 25.44
N ARG A 122 2.88 -6.25 26.54
CA ARG A 122 4.02 -5.36 26.73
C ARG A 122 5.31 -6.08 26.38
N LEU A 123 5.83 -5.87 25.16
CA LEU A 123 7.08 -6.50 24.71
C LEU A 123 8.29 -5.92 25.45
N LEU A 124 9.15 -6.83 25.92
CA LEU A 124 10.36 -6.55 26.69
C LEU A 124 10.14 -5.68 27.93
N GLY A 125 8.90 -5.57 28.41
CA GLY A 125 8.53 -4.65 29.49
C GLY A 125 8.52 -3.17 29.09
N CYS A 126 8.71 -2.84 27.80
CA CYS A 126 8.93 -1.46 27.35
C CYS A 126 7.79 -0.89 26.50
N VAL A 127 7.19 -1.70 25.61
CA VAL A 127 6.25 -1.17 24.61
C VAL A 127 5.00 -2.03 24.49
N ASP A 128 3.86 -1.36 24.45
CA ASP A 128 2.56 -2.02 24.35
C ASP A 128 2.14 -2.18 22.88
N VAL A 129 1.91 -3.43 22.45
CA VAL A 129 1.55 -3.78 21.07
C VAL A 129 0.48 -4.87 21.05
N ARG A 130 -0.18 -5.05 19.91
CA ARG A 130 -0.95 -6.27 19.61
C ARG A 130 -0.09 -7.22 18.79
N VAL A 131 0.10 -8.45 19.26
CA VAL A 131 0.81 -9.50 18.51
C VAL A 131 -0.23 -10.42 17.88
N HIS A 132 -0.14 -10.60 16.57
CA HIS A 132 -1.10 -11.39 15.80
C HIS A 132 -0.75 -12.87 15.80
N ARG A 133 -1.79 -13.70 15.73
CA ARG A 133 -1.69 -15.18 15.67
C ARG A 133 -0.84 -15.68 14.50
N LEU A 134 -0.85 -14.95 13.38
CA LEU A 134 -0.16 -15.31 12.15
C LEU A 134 0.88 -14.24 11.80
N GLY A 135 1.91 -14.66 11.08
CA GLY A 135 2.81 -13.74 10.39
C GLY A 135 2.11 -13.06 9.22
N ILE A 136 2.85 -12.23 8.49
CA ILE A 136 2.32 -11.46 7.35
C ILE A 136 3.16 -11.65 6.09
N ASN A 137 2.50 -11.75 4.95
CA ASN A 137 3.15 -11.71 3.66
C ASN A 137 3.09 -10.30 3.07
N ARG A 138 4.24 -9.79 2.64
CA ARG A 138 4.35 -8.54 1.89
C ARG A 138 4.33 -8.84 0.39
N GLY A 139 3.30 -8.38 -0.31
CA GLY A 139 3.15 -8.58 -1.77
C GLY A 139 2.21 -9.72 -2.17
N GLY A 140 1.31 -10.14 -1.28
CA GLY A 140 0.38 -11.27 -1.51
C GLY A 140 0.98 -12.62 -1.12
N GLU A 141 0.34 -13.72 -1.50
CA GLU A 141 0.71 -15.09 -1.08
C GLU A 141 2.14 -15.50 -1.46
N ARG A 142 2.66 -14.98 -2.57
CA ARG A 142 4.03 -15.23 -3.05
C ARG A 142 5.03 -14.16 -2.58
N GLY A 143 4.60 -13.31 -1.67
CA GLY A 143 5.36 -12.20 -1.13
C GLY A 143 6.47 -12.63 -0.16
N THR A 144 7.26 -11.66 0.31
CA THR A 144 8.21 -11.90 1.40
C THR A 144 7.43 -12.20 2.68
N HIS A 145 7.67 -13.35 3.29
CA HIS A 145 7.06 -13.73 4.55
C HIS A 145 7.80 -13.11 5.73
N TYR A 146 7.03 -12.51 6.64
CA TYR A 146 7.48 -12.04 7.94
C TYR A 146 6.85 -12.94 9.00
N ALA A 147 7.69 -13.61 9.79
CA ALA A 147 7.28 -14.64 10.74
C ALA A 147 6.31 -14.12 11.81
N TYR A 148 6.42 -12.82 12.13
CA TYR A 148 5.58 -12.13 13.11
C TYR A 148 4.90 -10.92 12.50
N GLN A 149 3.69 -10.66 12.95
CA GLN A 149 2.95 -9.43 12.69
C GLN A 149 2.58 -8.80 14.02
N ILE A 150 2.90 -7.52 14.18
CA ILE A 150 2.44 -6.72 15.30
C ILE A 150 1.65 -5.51 14.78
N SER A 151 0.70 -5.05 15.59
CA SER A 151 0.05 -3.76 15.40
C SER A 151 0.45 -2.81 16.51
N TYR A 152 0.97 -1.65 16.11
CA TYR A 152 1.36 -0.59 17.03
C TYR A 152 0.71 0.70 16.57
N ALA A 153 -0.16 1.29 17.42
CA ALA A 153 -0.86 2.52 17.07
C ALA A 153 -1.55 2.45 15.69
N GLY A 154 -2.27 1.36 15.37
CA GLY A 154 -2.95 1.19 14.06
C GLY A 154 -2.02 0.89 12.88
N ILE A 155 -0.70 0.94 13.06
CA ILE A 155 0.31 0.61 12.06
C ILE A 155 0.51 -0.91 12.04
N THR A 156 0.51 -1.50 10.85
CA THR A 156 0.87 -2.91 10.67
C THR A 156 2.37 -3.04 10.48
N ILE A 157 3.01 -3.84 11.32
CA ILE A 157 4.46 -4.05 11.30
C ILE A 157 4.73 -5.55 11.15
N GLY A 158 5.47 -5.92 10.11
CA GLY A 158 5.96 -7.29 9.91
C GLY A 158 7.39 -7.40 10.43
N LEU A 159 7.70 -8.44 11.19
CA LEU A 159 9.04 -8.75 11.68
C LEU A 159 9.49 -10.10 11.08
N GLY A 160 10.62 -10.06 10.38
CA GLY A 160 11.19 -11.19 9.67
C GLY A 160 12.13 -11.99 10.55
N ASP A 161 12.66 -13.08 10.01
CA ASP A 161 13.68 -13.86 10.71
C ASP A 161 14.99 -13.05 10.82
N TRP A 162 15.43 -12.83 12.05
CA TRP A 162 16.64 -12.09 12.41
C TRP A 162 17.91 -12.95 12.40
N ASN A 163 17.82 -14.21 11.95
CA ASN A 163 18.93 -15.16 11.83
C ASN A 163 19.80 -14.98 10.57
N ALA A 164 19.49 -14.02 9.70
CA ALA A 164 20.38 -13.68 8.60
C ALA A 164 21.62 -12.95 9.15
N GLU A 165 22.63 -13.72 9.53
CA GLU A 165 23.98 -13.22 9.74
C GLU A 165 24.37 -12.28 8.59
N GLU A 166 24.93 -11.14 8.96
CA GLU A 166 25.64 -10.22 8.08
C GLU A 166 24.84 -9.65 6.88
N ARG A 167 24.27 -8.46 7.13
CA ARG A 167 24.10 -7.39 6.12
C ARG A 167 23.45 -7.84 4.80
N GLN A 168 22.12 -7.88 4.67
CA GLN A 168 21.48 -7.48 3.40
C GLN A 168 19.95 -7.41 3.33
N ALA A 169 19.19 -8.25 4.05
CA ALA A 169 17.74 -8.32 3.89
C ALA A 169 16.98 -7.32 4.79
N ASP A 170 15.87 -6.79 4.29
CA ASP A 170 14.95 -5.96 5.07
C ASP A 170 14.13 -6.87 5.99
N ASN A 171 14.39 -6.81 7.30
CA ASN A 171 13.81 -7.69 8.33
C ASN A 171 12.66 -7.04 9.10
N LEU A 172 12.31 -5.79 8.78
CA LEU A 172 11.13 -5.13 9.29
C LEU A 172 10.36 -4.50 8.13
N PHE A 173 9.05 -4.66 8.17
CA PHE A 173 8.10 -4.11 7.20
C PHE A 173 7.11 -3.20 7.92
N VAL A 174 6.72 -2.09 7.28
CA VAL A 174 5.72 -1.15 7.81
C VAL A 174 4.66 -0.90 6.75
N ARG A 175 3.39 -0.93 7.16
CA ARG A 175 2.25 -0.50 6.35
C ARG A 175 1.33 0.40 7.14
N MET A 176 1.05 1.56 6.57
CA MET A 176 0.00 2.49 7.00
C MET A 176 -0.99 2.66 5.86
N THR A 177 -2.25 2.31 6.12
CA THR A 177 -3.37 2.46 5.17
C THR A 177 -3.90 3.90 5.20
N GLY A 178 -4.82 4.25 4.29
CA GLY A 178 -5.45 5.57 4.26
C GLY A 178 -6.10 5.96 5.58
N GLU A 179 -6.69 4.99 6.29
CA GLU A 179 -7.19 5.17 7.64
C GLU A 179 -6.10 5.54 8.63
N THR A 180 -4.99 4.80 8.66
CA THR A 180 -3.88 5.09 9.58
C THR A 180 -3.26 6.45 9.28
N CYS A 181 -3.03 6.73 7.99
CA CYS A 181 -2.46 7.98 7.52
C CYS A 181 -3.37 9.18 7.84
N LEU A 182 -4.69 9.03 7.74
CA LEU A 182 -5.65 10.09 8.06
C LEU A 182 -5.77 10.31 9.57
N LEU A 183 -5.94 9.23 10.36
CA LEU A 183 -6.19 9.32 11.80
C LEU A 183 -4.96 9.78 12.58
N LYS A 184 -3.76 9.34 12.18
CA LYS A 184 -2.52 9.64 12.91
C LYS A 184 -1.61 10.62 12.20
N GLY A 185 -1.67 10.66 10.88
CA GLY A 185 -0.65 11.30 10.05
C GLY A 185 0.46 10.31 9.74
N ALA A 186 0.79 10.17 8.46
CA ALA A 186 1.78 9.19 8.03
C ALA A 186 3.20 9.50 8.54
N TRP A 187 3.56 10.79 8.71
CA TRP A 187 4.86 11.17 9.25
C TRP A 187 4.98 10.91 10.74
N GLN A 188 3.93 11.22 11.51
CA GLN A 188 3.85 10.85 12.93
C GLN A 188 3.89 9.32 13.08
N GLY A 189 3.17 8.59 12.24
CA GLY A 189 3.22 7.13 12.24
C GLY A 189 4.61 6.57 11.93
N TYR A 190 5.32 7.18 10.99
CA TYR A 190 6.72 6.83 10.70
C TYR A 190 7.64 7.12 11.90
N ASP A 191 7.49 8.27 12.55
CA ASP A 191 8.30 8.62 13.73
C ASP A 191 8.01 7.65 14.90
N LEU A 192 6.74 7.24 15.08
CA LEU A 192 6.35 6.20 16.04
C LEU A 192 7.00 4.84 15.76
N VAL A 193 7.17 4.46 14.49
CA VAL A 193 7.89 3.22 14.15
C VAL A 193 9.36 3.33 14.55
N ARG A 194 10.01 4.47 14.30
CA ARG A 194 11.41 4.68 14.72
C ARG A 194 11.54 4.60 16.24
N GLU A 195 10.62 5.22 16.95
CA GLU A 195 10.55 5.16 18.41
C GLU A 195 10.34 3.72 18.91
N LEU A 196 9.39 2.97 18.33
CA LEU A 196 9.16 1.56 18.66
C LEU A 196 10.45 0.74 18.52
N VAL A 197 11.16 0.89 17.39
CA VAL A 197 12.42 0.18 17.17
C VAL A 197 13.45 0.56 18.24
N GLN A 198 13.55 1.83 18.59
CA GLN A 198 14.47 2.31 19.62
C GLN A 198 14.10 1.81 21.03
N GLN A 199 12.82 1.80 21.39
CA GLN A 199 12.33 1.28 22.68
C GLN A 199 12.59 -0.23 22.83
N LEU A 200 12.56 -0.96 21.72
CA LEU A 200 12.97 -2.37 21.65
C LEU A 200 14.49 -2.55 21.58
N SER A 201 15.29 -1.50 21.86
CA SER A 201 16.76 -1.47 21.77
C SER A 201 17.31 -1.87 20.39
N GLY A 202 16.52 -1.66 19.35
CA GLY A 202 16.91 -1.85 17.97
C GLY A 202 17.56 -0.60 17.36
N ARG A 203 18.40 -0.82 16.36
CA ARG A 203 19.01 0.22 15.53
C ARG A 203 18.61 0.04 14.07
N ILE A 204 17.97 1.06 13.50
CA ILE A 204 17.70 1.11 12.06
C ILE A 204 19.03 1.35 11.32
N LEU A 205 19.40 0.40 10.45
CA LEU A 205 20.60 0.47 9.62
C LEU A 205 20.30 1.02 8.22
N ARG A 206 19.12 0.71 7.69
CA ARG A 206 18.69 1.13 6.35
C ARG A 206 17.17 1.21 6.25
N GLU A 207 16.70 2.18 5.48
CA GLU A 207 15.29 2.47 5.26
C GLU A 207 15.00 2.50 3.76
N ARG A 208 13.92 1.87 3.34
CA ARG A 208 13.46 1.90 1.95
C ARG A 208 11.98 2.21 1.91
N LEU A 209 11.59 3.16 1.07
CA LEU A 209 10.20 3.41 0.74
C LEU A 209 9.77 2.49 -0.39
N THR A 210 8.66 1.78 -0.20
CA THR A 210 8.22 0.72 -1.14
C THR A 210 6.93 1.06 -1.86
N ARG A 211 6.05 1.82 -1.22
CA ARG A 211 4.86 2.40 -1.84
C ARG A 211 4.45 3.66 -1.08
N VAL A 212 4.02 4.66 -1.82
CA VAL A 212 3.34 5.83 -1.29
C VAL A 212 2.20 6.20 -2.22
N ASP A 213 1.08 6.61 -1.65
CA ASP A 213 -0.03 7.19 -2.40
C ASP A 213 -0.22 8.62 -1.90
N LEU A 214 0.16 9.60 -2.73
CA LEU A 214 -0.06 11.03 -2.45
C LEU A 214 -1.51 11.37 -2.80
N CYS A 215 -2.27 12.00 -1.90
CA CYS A 215 -3.66 12.34 -2.14
C CYS A 215 -3.95 13.83 -1.99
N LEU A 216 -4.80 14.35 -2.87
CA LEU A 216 -5.48 15.63 -2.72
C LEU A 216 -6.98 15.40 -2.58
N ASP A 217 -7.56 15.95 -1.52
CA ASP A 217 -8.98 16.01 -1.24
C ASP A 217 -9.51 17.39 -1.59
N VAL A 218 -10.55 17.46 -2.39
CA VAL A 218 -11.10 18.72 -2.92
C VAL A 218 -12.59 18.79 -2.65
N THR A 219 -12.99 19.85 -1.95
CA THR A 219 -14.38 20.09 -1.57
C THR A 219 -15.15 20.82 -2.67
N ASN A 220 -16.43 20.47 -2.81
CA ASN A 220 -17.40 21.08 -3.71
C ASN A 220 -16.97 21.03 -5.20
N VAL A 221 -16.20 20.00 -5.57
CA VAL A 221 -15.88 19.67 -6.96
C VAL A 221 -16.27 18.21 -7.20
N ALA A 222 -17.06 17.96 -8.24
CA ALA A 222 -17.48 16.61 -8.58
C ALA A 222 -16.42 15.91 -9.44
N ALA A 223 -16.07 14.66 -9.11
CA ALA A 223 -15.17 13.83 -9.92
C ALA A 223 -15.68 13.62 -11.37
N ALA A 224 -17.02 13.66 -11.54
CA ALA A 224 -17.67 13.57 -12.83
C ALA A 224 -17.28 14.71 -13.80
N GLU A 225 -16.93 15.90 -13.28
CA GLU A 225 -16.50 17.05 -14.10
C GLU A 225 -15.19 16.74 -14.82
N LEU A 226 -14.19 16.22 -14.10
CA LEU A 226 -12.91 15.81 -14.71
C LEU A 226 -13.06 14.55 -15.57
N GLN A 227 -13.90 13.60 -15.16
CA GLN A 227 -14.17 12.41 -15.95
C GLN A 227 -14.78 12.78 -17.32
N HIS A 228 -15.69 13.75 -17.36
CA HIS A 228 -16.28 14.22 -18.61
C HIS A 228 -15.22 14.74 -19.60
N LEU A 229 -14.25 15.53 -19.10
CA LEU A 229 -13.12 16.00 -19.91
C LEU A 229 -12.28 14.83 -20.44
N VAL A 230 -12.02 13.81 -19.62
CA VAL A 230 -11.30 12.61 -20.03
C VAL A 230 -12.06 11.84 -21.12
N GLU A 231 -13.36 11.64 -20.95
CA GLU A 231 -14.24 10.99 -21.94
C GLU A 231 -14.27 11.77 -23.27
N ALA A 232 -14.23 13.10 -23.21
CA ALA A 232 -14.16 13.97 -24.37
C ALA A 232 -12.76 14.06 -25.01
N GLY A 233 -11.75 13.37 -24.48
CA GLY A 233 -10.40 13.35 -25.04
C GLY A 233 -9.54 14.57 -24.72
N HIS A 234 -9.90 15.34 -23.68
CA HIS A 234 -9.15 16.50 -23.19
C HIS A 234 -7.98 16.08 -22.28
N PHE A 235 -7.11 15.18 -22.73
CA PHE A 235 -5.97 14.78 -21.92
C PHE A 235 -4.77 14.34 -22.74
N ILE A 236 -3.59 14.56 -22.16
CA ILE A 236 -2.32 14.02 -22.63
C ILE A 236 -1.81 13.07 -21.57
N THR A 237 -1.34 11.90 -21.99
CA THR A 237 -0.87 10.87 -21.07
C THR A 237 0.35 10.12 -21.60
N ARG A 238 1.24 9.73 -20.70
CA ARG A 238 2.30 8.74 -20.91
C ARG A 238 1.93 7.38 -20.32
N PHE A 239 0.78 7.27 -19.66
CA PHE A 239 0.24 5.99 -19.23
C PHE A 239 -0.26 5.20 -20.44
N LYS A 240 -0.15 3.86 -20.36
CA LYS A 240 -0.61 2.97 -21.43
C LYS A 240 -2.13 2.97 -21.60
N ALA A 241 -2.87 3.29 -20.54
CA ALA A 241 -4.33 3.27 -20.54
C ALA A 241 -4.90 4.28 -19.55
N VAL A 242 -6.10 4.77 -19.87
CA VAL A 242 -6.94 5.61 -19.02
C VAL A 242 -8.35 5.01 -19.07
N HIS A 243 -8.96 4.83 -17.90
CA HIS A 243 -10.23 4.13 -17.72
C HIS A 243 -11.19 5.00 -16.90
N PRO A 244 -12.15 5.68 -17.55
CA PRO A 244 -13.32 6.24 -16.88
C PRO A 244 -14.04 5.17 -16.07
N GLN A 245 -14.63 5.55 -14.95
CA GLN A 245 -15.34 4.67 -14.03
C GLN A 245 -16.81 5.09 -13.97
N THR A 246 -17.69 4.12 -14.19
CA THR A 246 -19.13 4.32 -14.14
C THR A 246 -19.74 3.21 -13.30
N GLU A 247 -20.52 3.59 -12.30
CA GLU A 247 -21.36 2.68 -11.55
C GLU A 247 -22.53 2.23 -12.44
N LEU A 248 -22.46 1.01 -12.96
CA LEU A 248 -23.36 0.54 -14.02
C LEU A 248 -24.84 0.53 -13.62
N VAL A 249 -25.14 0.23 -12.36
CA VAL A 249 -26.53 0.15 -11.86
C VAL A 249 -27.17 1.54 -11.81
N ALA A 250 -26.43 2.54 -11.31
CA ALA A 250 -26.92 3.91 -11.18
C ALA A 250 -26.63 4.79 -12.41
N GLY A 251 -25.85 4.29 -13.39
CA GLY A 251 -25.34 5.07 -14.52
C GLY A 251 -24.42 6.23 -14.11
N ARG A 252 -23.88 6.19 -12.89
CA ARG A 252 -23.24 7.35 -12.27
C ARG A 252 -21.73 7.38 -12.56
N ARG A 253 -21.24 8.51 -13.05
CA ARG A 253 -19.81 8.78 -13.22
C ARG A 253 -19.14 8.92 -11.86
N THR A 254 -18.15 8.08 -11.58
CA THR A 254 -17.49 8.03 -10.26
C THR A 254 -16.02 8.45 -10.31
N GLY A 255 -15.47 8.72 -11.49
CA GLY A 255 -14.12 9.20 -11.70
C GLY A 255 -13.38 8.48 -12.83
N PHE A 256 -12.05 8.45 -12.76
CA PHE A 256 -11.23 7.75 -13.75
C PHE A 256 -9.91 7.28 -13.13
N THR A 257 -9.28 6.31 -13.78
CA THR A 257 -7.94 5.86 -13.42
C THR A 257 -7.02 5.90 -14.63
N ALA A 258 -5.77 6.31 -14.46
CA ALA A 258 -4.75 6.31 -15.49
C ALA A 258 -3.54 5.49 -15.03
N GLY A 259 -3.11 4.53 -15.86
CA GLY A 259 -1.98 3.66 -15.56
C GLY A 259 -2.27 2.52 -14.59
N LYS A 260 -1.19 1.88 -14.15
CA LYS A 260 -1.15 0.74 -13.20
C LYS A 260 0.21 0.69 -12.54
N SER A 261 0.37 -0.13 -11.49
CA SER A 261 1.69 -0.33 -10.85
C SER A 261 2.81 -0.48 -11.89
N PRO A 262 3.93 0.26 -11.77
CA PRO A 262 4.42 0.93 -10.57
C PRO A 262 3.92 2.37 -10.34
N GLN A 263 3.11 2.95 -11.23
CA GLN A 263 2.57 4.30 -11.06
C GLN A 263 1.15 4.42 -11.61
N ARG A 264 0.25 4.96 -10.80
CA ARG A 264 -1.16 5.11 -11.15
C ARG A 264 -1.68 6.45 -10.63
N LEU A 265 -2.49 7.09 -11.45
CA LEU A 265 -3.29 8.25 -11.05
C LEU A 265 -4.76 7.81 -10.93
N ILE A 266 -5.42 8.20 -9.86
CA ILE A 266 -6.81 7.86 -9.58
C ILE A 266 -7.54 9.14 -9.22
N CYS A 267 -8.63 9.45 -9.93
CA CYS A 267 -9.55 10.52 -9.57
C CYS A 267 -10.90 9.87 -9.26
N TYR A 268 -11.50 10.16 -8.11
CA TYR A 268 -12.79 9.57 -7.76
C TYR A 268 -13.64 10.41 -6.79
N ASP A 269 -14.94 10.09 -6.74
CA ASP A 269 -15.88 10.64 -5.77
C ASP A 269 -15.67 9.98 -4.40
N LYS A 270 -14.99 10.69 -3.50
CA LYS A 270 -14.62 10.20 -2.18
C LYS A 270 -15.83 10.10 -1.25
N LEU A 271 -16.78 11.03 -1.33
CA LEU A 271 -17.99 10.96 -0.50
C LEU A 271 -18.80 9.72 -0.82
N HIS A 272 -18.96 9.39 -2.10
CA HIS A 272 -19.68 8.17 -2.45
C HIS A 272 -18.94 6.91 -2.02
N GLU A 273 -17.62 6.85 -2.18
CA GLU A 273 -16.83 5.71 -1.69
C GLU A 273 -17.03 5.53 -0.18
N GLN A 274 -17.12 6.62 0.58
CA GLN A 274 -17.38 6.60 2.02
C GLN A 274 -18.81 6.23 2.42
N ARG A 275 -19.83 6.58 1.62
CA ARG A 275 -21.23 6.21 1.91
C ARG A 275 -21.46 4.70 1.96
N ASN A 276 -20.57 3.93 1.34
CA ASN A 276 -20.59 2.47 1.35
C ASN A 276 -19.77 1.86 2.48
N SER A 277 -19.15 2.68 3.34
CA SER A 277 -18.32 2.27 4.48
C SER A 277 -19.02 2.57 5.81
N TYR A 278 -18.97 1.64 6.77
CA TYR A 278 -19.57 1.78 8.11
C TYR A 278 -18.62 2.41 9.16
N ASN A 279 -17.60 3.18 8.73
CA ASN A 279 -16.59 3.73 9.64
C ASN A 279 -16.83 5.22 9.94
N ASP A 280 -17.67 5.49 10.95
CA ASP A 280 -18.03 6.85 11.37
C ASP A 280 -16.82 7.67 11.84
N LEU A 281 -15.85 7.04 12.52
CA LEU A 281 -14.65 7.71 12.98
C LEU A 281 -13.80 8.22 11.81
N TYR A 282 -13.63 7.38 10.79
CA TYR A 282 -12.90 7.77 9.58
C TYR A 282 -13.63 8.92 8.85
N ARG A 283 -14.95 8.82 8.68
CA ARG A 283 -15.76 9.88 8.05
C ARG A 283 -15.67 11.20 8.82
N GLN A 284 -15.84 11.18 10.14
CA GLN A 284 -15.72 12.38 10.97
C GLN A 284 -14.31 12.99 10.90
N THR A 285 -13.29 12.14 10.78
CA THR A 285 -11.91 12.61 10.61
C THR A 285 -11.68 13.26 9.24
N LEU A 286 -12.30 12.76 8.16
CA LEU A 286 -12.28 13.44 6.86
C LEU A 286 -12.92 14.83 6.97
N ILE A 287 -14.11 14.92 7.57
CA ILE A 287 -14.80 16.20 7.72
C ILE A 287 -13.92 17.21 8.46
N THR A 288 -13.40 16.81 9.62
CA THR A 288 -12.62 17.71 10.48
C THR A 288 -11.24 18.07 9.92
N ARG A 289 -10.53 17.13 9.28
CA ARG A 289 -9.14 17.33 8.83
C ARG A 289 -8.98 17.65 7.36
N ARG A 290 -9.93 17.23 6.51
CA ARG A 290 -9.85 17.40 5.04
C ARG A 290 -10.86 18.39 4.49
N TYR A 291 -12.03 18.50 5.10
CA TYR A 291 -13.15 19.30 4.58
C TYR A 291 -13.46 20.57 5.38
N GLY A 292 -12.58 20.95 6.31
CA GLY A 292 -12.72 22.19 7.08
C GLY A 292 -13.86 22.18 8.09
N GLY A 293 -14.23 21.01 8.59
CA GLY A 293 -15.24 20.84 9.64
C GLY A 293 -16.67 20.71 9.13
N VAL A 294 -16.91 20.83 7.83
CA VAL A 294 -18.24 20.70 7.22
C VAL A 294 -18.18 19.65 6.11
N GLU A 295 -19.17 18.76 6.06
CA GLU A 295 -19.27 17.79 4.96
C GLU A 295 -19.65 18.54 3.67
N PRO A 296 -18.88 18.39 2.57
CA PRO A 296 -19.17 19.10 1.34
C PRO A 296 -20.29 18.40 0.56
N GLU A 297 -20.85 19.08 -0.44
CA GLU A 297 -21.84 18.45 -1.35
C GLU A 297 -21.17 17.43 -2.29
N HIS A 298 -19.93 17.72 -2.67
CA HIS A 298 -19.08 16.88 -3.48
C HIS A 298 -17.68 16.80 -2.87
N ALA A 299 -17.06 15.61 -2.86
CA ALA A 299 -15.62 15.51 -2.58
C ALA A 299 -14.92 14.71 -3.68
N LEU A 300 -14.07 15.38 -4.42
CA LEU A 300 -13.16 14.77 -5.37
C LEU A 300 -11.88 14.41 -4.63
N ARG A 301 -11.40 13.18 -4.81
CA ARG A 301 -10.03 12.82 -4.44
C ARG A 301 -9.20 12.48 -5.65
N LEU A 302 -7.99 13.03 -5.68
CA LEU A 302 -6.94 12.73 -6.65
C LEU A 302 -5.78 12.02 -5.95
N GLU A 303 -5.46 10.80 -6.34
CA GLU A 303 -4.38 9.97 -5.76
C GLU A 303 -3.31 9.65 -6.80
N ALA A 304 -2.05 9.97 -6.48
CA ALA A 304 -0.86 9.54 -7.19
C ALA A 304 -0.20 8.38 -6.43
N GLN A 305 -0.56 7.16 -6.82
CA GLN A 305 0.01 5.92 -6.29
C GLN A 305 1.36 5.64 -6.97
N CYS A 306 2.42 5.54 -6.16
CA CYS A 306 3.80 5.35 -6.60
C CYS A 306 4.44 4.17 -5.85
N SER A 307 4.83 3.14 -6.59
CA SER A 307 5.54 1.97 -6.07
C SER A 307 7.05 2.10 -6.26
N ARG A 308 7.79 1.26 -5.55
CA ARG A 308 9.26 1.22 -5.48
C ARG A 308 10.00 1.44 -6.78
N ALA A 309 9.61 0.73 -7.86
CA ALA A 309 10.31 0.83 -9.14
C ALA A 309 10.28 2.26 -9.69
N PHE A 310 9.11 2.90 -9.63
CA PHE A 310 8.92 4.28 -10.05
C PHE A 310 9.57 5.28 -9.09
N LEU A 311 9.45 5.07 -7.77
CA LEU A 311 10.10 5.93 -6.77
C LEU A 311 11.62 6.02 -6.99
N LEU A 312 12.26 4.88 -7.27
CA LEU A 312 13.69 4.83 -7.59
C LEU A 312 14.05 5.57 -8.89
N GLU A 313 13.22 5.45 -9.93
CA GLU A 313 13.38 6.25 -11.16
C GLU A 313 13.30 7.76 -10.89
N LYS A 314 12.68 8.15 -9.77
CA LYS A 314 12.52 9.54 -9.33
C LYS A 314 13.47 9.95 -8.22
N GLY A 315 14.46 9.12 -7.89
CA GLY A 315 15.45 9.49 -6.87
C GLY A 315 14.93 9.41 -5.45
N ILE A 316 13.88 8.64 -5.19
CA ILE A 316 13.26 8.49 -3.88
C ILE A 316 13.55 7.08 -3.40
N ASP A 317 14.55 6.95 -2.53
CA ASP A 317 14.92 5.66 -1.93
C ASP A 317 14.24 5.46 -0.57
N SER A 318 14.21 6.51 0.23
CA SER A 318 13.86 6.51 1.65
C SER A 318 12.65 7.41 1.97
N PRO A 319 12.05 7.28 3.17
CA PRO A 319 11.06 8.23 3.66
C PRO A 319 11.57 9.67 3.73
N ALA A 320 12.87 9.88 4.01
CA ALA A 320 13.48 11.20 4.03
C ALA A 320 13.51 11.86 2.65
N ASP A 321 13.87 11.09 1.60
CA ASP A 321 13.82 11.60 0.22
C ASP A 321 12.41 12.02 -0.18
N LEU A 322 11.41 11.24 0.23
CA LEU A 322 10.01 11.57 -0.04
C LEU A 322 9.58 12.87 0.66
N ARG A 323 10.01 13.13 1.91
CA ARG A 323 9.67 14.38 2.61
C ARG A 323 10.09 15.61 1.81
N VAL A 324 11.25 15.55 1.14
CA VAL A 324 11.76 16.63 0.30
C VAL A 324 11.07 16.66 -1.06
N LYS A 325 10.91 15.49 -1.71
CA LYS A 325 10.53 15.40 -3.12
C LYS A 325 9.03 15.17 -3.37
N ALA A 326 8.19 15.08 -2.33
CA ALA A 326 6.76 14.75 -2.47
C ALA A 326 6.02 15.69 -3.43
N SER A 327 6.26 16.99 -3.32
CA SER A 327 5.66 18.00 -4.19
C SER A 327 6.09 17.84 -5.65
N HIS A 328 7.40 17.68 -5.90
CA HIS A 328 7.93 17.44 -7.24
C HIS A 328 7.37 16.13 -7.84
N LEU A 329 7.28 15.06 -7.04
CA LEU A 329 6.70 13.79 -7.46
C LEU A 329 5.23 13.95 -7.86
N PHE A 330 4.43 14.66 -7.05
CA PHE A 330 3.03 14.93 -7.35
C PHE A 330 2.86 15.74 -8.64
N HIS A 331 3.59 16.86 -8.75
CA HIS A 331 3.60 17.71 -9.93
C HIS A 331 3.97 16.90 -11.18
N HIS A 332 5.02 16.09 -11.12
CA HIS A 332 5.45 15.24 -12.23
C HIS A 332 4.36 14.26 -12.68
N VAL A 333 3.65 13.62 -11.74
CA VAL A 333 2.55 12.72 -12.09
C VAL A 333 1.41 13.48 -12.77
N CYS A 334 1.08 14.69 -12.31
CA CYS A 334 -0.05 15.48 -12.77
C CYS A 334 0.25 16.45 -13.94
N THR A 335 1.48 16.46 -14.46
CA THR A 335 1.86 17.32 -15.61
C THR A 335 2.62 16.55 -16.69
N ASP A 336 3.63 15.76 -16.33
CA ASP A 336 4.45 15.00 -17.27
C ASP A 336 3.84 13.65 -17.63
N LYS A 337 3.24 12.95 -16.66
CA LYS A 337 2.65 11.62 -16.87
C LYS A 337 1.21 11.72 -17.34
N PHE A 338 0.43 12.64 -16.80
CA PHE A 338 -0.95 12.87 -17.20
C PHE A 338 -1.33 14.32 -16.94
N ARG A 339 -1.97 14.97 -17.90
CA ARG A 339 -2.58 16.29 -17.70
C ARG A 339 -3.86 16.43 -18.51
N ILE A 340 -4.81 17.19 -17.96
CA ILE A 340 -6.07 17.54 -18.65
C ILE A 340 -5.87 18.85 -19.40
N THR A 341 -6.31 18.91 -20.65
CA THR A 341 -6.13 20.06 -21.55
C THR A 341 -7.40 20.89 -21.69
N ASP A 342 -7.23 22.17 -22.04
CA ASP A 342 -8.34 23.11 -22.26
C ASP A 342 -9.29 22.66 -23.39
N ARG A 343 -8.75 21.96 -24.39
CA ARG A 343 -9.45 21.45 -25.56
C ARG A 343 -9.17 19.96 -25.82
N PRO A 344 -9.98 19.27 -26.63
CA PRO A 344 -9.68 17.91 -27.06
C PRO A 344 -8.32 17.84 -27.76
N VAL A 345 -7.54 16.81 -27.43
CA VAL A 345 -6.22 16.62 -28.04
C VAL A 345 -6.37 15.97 -29.40
N ASP A 346 -5.93 16.67 -30.45
CA ASP A 346 -5.75 16.06 -31.75
C ASP A 346 -4.56 15.09 -31.71
N ARG A 347 -4.88 13.80 -31.74
CA ARG A 347 -3.88 12.72 -31.68
C ARG A 347 -3.12 12.54 -32.99
N ALA A 348 -3.63 13.07 -34.10
CA ALA A 348 -3.02 12.93 -35.42
C ALA A 348 -1.90 13.95 -35.68
N SER A 349 -2.04 15.21 -35.23
CA SER A 349 -1.10 16.30 -35.55
C SER A 349 0.25 16.27 -34.85
N LYS A 350 0.53 15.27 -33.99
CA LYS A 350 1.81 15.06 -33.24
C LYS A 350 2.33 16.27 -32.42
N ASN A 351 1.62 17.40 -32.38
CA ASN A 351 2.02 18.66 -31.72
C ASN A 351 1.33 18.86 -30.35
N GLN A 352 1.09 17.77 -29.63
CA GLN A 352 0.32 17.78 -28.37
C GLN A 352 1.05 18.53 -27.24
N SER A 353 2.37 18.70 -27.35
CA SER A 353 3.17 19.41 -26.33
C SER A 353 2.75 20.86 -26.10
N ARG A 354 2.11 21.50 -27.09
CA ARG A 354 1.64 22.90 -27.04
C ARG A 354 0.23 23.08 -26.50
N ALA A 355 -0.51 22.00 -26.23
CA ALA A 355 -1.85 22.10 -25.68
C ALA A 355 -1.81 22.70 -24.27
N ALA A 356 -2.60 23.75 -24.05
CA ALA A 356 -2.70 24.39 -22.75
C ALA A 356 -3.45 23.49 -21.76
N MET A 357 -3.11 23.62 -20.49
CA MET A 357 -3.70 22.84 -19.41
C MET A 357 -5.05 23.45 -19.02
N HIS A 358 -6.03 22.61 -18.72
CA HIS A 358 -7.35 23.08 -18.29
C HIS A 358 -7.27 23.81 -16.95
N ASP A 359 -7.98 24.93 -16.78
CA ASP A 359 -7.88 25.81 -15.60
C ASP A 359 -8.11 25.07 -14.28
N LEU A 360 -9.16 24.24 -14.20
CA LEU A 360 -9.41 23.42 -13.00
C LEU A 360 -8.23 22.48 -12.71
N TRP A 361 -7.63 21.87 -13.73
CA TRP A 361 -6.49 20.98 -13.53
C TRP A 361 -5.26 21.74 -13.09
N THR A 362 -5.00 22.92 -13.67
CA THR A 362 -3.95 23.85 -13.23
C THR A 362 -4.13 24.22 -11.76
N ALA A 363 -5.34 24.62 -11.35
CA ALA A 363 -5.63 24.95 -9.97
C ALA A 363 -5.37 23.79 -9.00
N LEU A 364 -5.71 22.56 -9.40
CA LEU A 364 -5.43 21.35 -8.60
C LEU A 364 -3.93 21.06 -8.47
N VAL A 365 -3.17 21.17 -9.55
CA VAL A 365 -1.71 20.96 -9.54
C VAL A 365 -1.04 21.99 -8.63
N THR A 366 -1.36 23.28 -8.81
CA THR A 366 -0.83 24.36 -7.97
C THR A 366 -1.22 24.20 -6.50
N ALA A 367 -2.46 23.82 -6.20
CA ALA A 367 -2.86 23.52 -4.82
C ALA A 367 -2.06 22.34 -4.24
N GLY A 368 -1.76 21.33 -5.06
CA GLY A 368 -0.91 20.20 -4.67
C GLY A 368 0.50 20.64 -4.27
N GLU A 369 1.10 21.57 -5.01
CA GLU A 369 2.40 22.16 -4.64
C GLU A 369 2.35 22.90 -3.31
N VAL A 370 1.22 23.52 -2.94
CA VAL A 370 1.09 24.14 -1.63
C VAL A 370 0.95 23.06 -0.54
N VAL A 371 0.09 22.06 -0.77
CA VAL A 371 -0.19 20.98 0.19
C VAL A 371 1.04 20.13 0.52
N PHE A 372 1.84 19.78 -0.50
CA PHE A 372 3.02 18.95 -0.34
C PHE A 372 4.31 19.75 -0.10
N GLY A 373 4.21 21.07 0.00
CA GLY A 373 5.34 21.99 0.15
C GLY A 373 5.96 22.40 -1.17
N LYS A 374 6.84 23.41 -1.15
CA LYS A 374 7.51 23.88 -2.39
C LYS A 374 8.25 22.73 -3.07
N ILE A 375 8.27 22.75 -4.40
CA ILE A 375 9.11 21.85 -5.18
C ILE A 375 10.56 22.11 -4.75
N ASP A 376 11.13 21.12 -4.08
CA ASP A 376 12.50 21.12 -3.61
C ASP A 376 13.19 19.81 -4.03
N GLY A 377 14.44 19.93 -4.47
CA GLY A 377 15.23 18.85 -5.03
C GLY A 377 14.79 18.37 -6.43
N GLU A 378 15.75 17.81 -7.16
CA GLU A 378 15.52 17.22 -8.48
C GLU A 378 15.13 15.73 -8.40
N LEU A 379 14.29 15.28 -9.33
CA LEU A 379 13.93 13.86 -9.49
C LEU A 379 15.02 13.11 -10.29
N ILE A 380 16.22 13.07 -9.74
CA ILE A 380 17.37 12.36 -10.32
C ILE A 380 17.27 10.88 -9.97
N PRO A 381 17.24 9.94 -10.94
CA PRO A 381 17.17 8.52 -10.66
C PRO A 381 18.22 8.07 -9.65
N VAL A 382 17.84 7.20 -8.70
CA VAL A 382 18.81 6.60 -7.78
C VAL A 382 19.78 5.76 -8.59
N ASP A 383 21.08 6.00 -8.41
CA ASP A 383 22.09 5.22 -9.10
C ASP A 383 22.04 3.74 -8.67
N ARG A 384 21.84 2.87 -9.66
CA ARG A 384 21.79 1.41 -9.51
C ARG A 384 23.06 0.72 -10.00
N SER A 385 24.05 1.47 -10.48
CA SER A 385 25.33 0.95 -10.96
C SER A 385 26.10 0.20 -9.86
N LEU A 386 25.84 0.54 -8.59
CA LEU A 386 26.38 -0.11 -7.40
C LEU A 386 25.65 -1.40 -7.00
N ILE A 387 24.64 -1.87 -7.74
CA ILE A 387 24.11 -3.22 -7.57
C ILE A 387 25.21 -4.18 -8.02
N SER A 388 25.99 -4.66 -7.04
CA SER A 388 27.01 -5.68 -7.28
C SER A 388 26.44 -6.78 -8.17
N PRO A 389 27.05 -7.09 -9.32
CA PRO A 389 26.60 -8.16 -10.22
C PRO A 389 26.33 -9.47 -9.48
N ILE A 390 27.08 -9.73 -8.42
CA ILE A 390 26.91 -10.87 -7.50
C ILE A 390 25.47 -10.94 -6.93
N ARG A 391 24.82 -9.80 -6.65
CA ARG A 391 23.42 -9.76 -6.18
C ARG A 391 22.43 -10.17 -7.26
N VAL A 392 22.67 -9.77 -8.50
CA VAL A 392 21.85 -10.20 -9.65
C VAL A 392 21.98 -11.70 -9.86
N PHE A 393 23.20 -12.24 -9.79
CA PHE A 393 23.44 -13.68 -9.86
C PHE A 393 22.76 -14.43 -8.70
N LYS A 394 22.89 -13.95 -7.45
CA LYS A 394 22.19 -14.55 -6.29
C LYS A 394 20.67 -14.56 -6.46
N GLN A 395 20.09 -13.50 -7.02
CA GLN A 395 18.66 -13.45 -7.32
C GLN A 395 18.28 -14.46 -8.41
N GLY A 396 19.08 -14.58 -9.46
CA GLY A 396 18.92 -15.61 -10.49
C GLY A 396 18.93 -17.03 -9.90
N PHE A 397 19.89 -17.32 -9.02
CA PHE A 397 19.93 -18.60 -8.29
C PHE A 397 18.66 -18.86 -7.46
N GLY A 398 18.16 -17.84 -6.75
CA GLY A 398 16.92 -17.94 -5.99
C GLY A 398 15.70 -18.26 -6.87
N CYS A 399 15.62 -17.64 -8.05
CA CYS A 399 14.57 -17.93 -9.03
C CYS A 399 14.62 -19.40 -9.50
N PHE A 400 15.81 -19.93 -9.78
CA PHE A 400 15.97 -21.34 -10.18
C PHE A 400 15.59 -22.31 -9.06
N VAL A 401 16.03 -22.07 -7.83
CA VAL A 401 15.64 -22.91 -6.67
C VAL A 401 14.12 -22.93 -6.50
N SER A 402 13.48 -21.76 -6.59
CA SER A 402 12.02 -21.66 -6.50
C SER A 402 11.32 -22.39 -7.66
N GLY A 403 11.85 -22.29 -8.88
CA GLY A 403 11.30 -22.98 -10.06
C GLY A 403 11.37 -24.50 -9.91
N PHE A 404 12.54 -25.05 -9.55
CA PHE A 404 12.68 -26.49 -9.33
C PHE A 404 11.82 -27.01 -8.18
N LYS A 405 11.69 -26.22 -7.10
CA LYS A 405 10.78 -26.57 -6.01
C LYS A 405 9.32 -26.65 -6.47
N GLN A 406 8.88 -25.76 -7.36
CA GLN A 406 7.53 -25.82 -7.95
C GLN A 406 7.35 -27.03 -8.88
N MET A 407 8.43 -27.50 -9.49
CA MET A 407 8.46 -28.73 -10.30
C MET A 407 8.60 -30.00 -9.45
N GLY A 408 8.57 -29.90 -8.11
CA GLY A 408 8.72 -31.05 -7.21
C GLY A 408 10.16 -31.58 -7.10
N VAL A 409 11.16 -30.82 -7.58
CA VAL A 409 12.58 -31.16 -7.47
C VAL A 409 13.19 -30.37 -6.30
N PRO A 410 13.38 -30.98 -5.12
CA PRO A 410 13.98 -30.29 -3.99
C PRO A 410 15.48 -30.11 -4.21
N ILE A 411 15.92 -28.86 -4.32
CA ILE A 411 17.35 -28.52 -4.42
C ILE A 411 17.90 -28.34 -3.01
N THR A 412 18.78 -29.25 -2.58
CA THR A 412 19.36 -29.23 -1.22
C THR A 412 20.81 -28.76 -1.19
N ARG A 413 21.51 -28.84 -2.33
CA ARG A 413 22.92 -28.44 -2.46
C ARG A 413 23.14 -27.54 -3.68
N ARG A 414 24.10 -26.62 -3.61
CA ARG A 414 24.42 -25.71 -4.72
C ARG A 414 24.88 -26.43 -5.99
N ALA A 415 25.64 -27.51 -5.87
CA ALA A 415 26.10 -28.29 -7.03
C ALA A 415 24.95 -28.99 -7.78
N GLU A 416 23.90 -29.37 -7.06
CA GLU A 416 22.69 -29.97 -7.62
C GLU A 416 21.90 -28.93 -8.44
N LEU A 417 21.78 -27.71 -7.91
CA LEU A 417 21.15 -26.59 -8.61
C LEU A 417 21.76 -26.35 -9.99
N VAL A 418 23.09 -26.25 -10.08
CA VAL A 418 23.79 -25.96 -11.34
C VAL A 418 23.48 -27.02 -12.39
N ARG A 419 23.52 -28.31 -12.03
CA ARG A 419 23.19 -29.42 -12.95
C ARG A 419 21.75 -29.37 -13.43
N HIS A 420 20.81 -29.04 -12.55
CA HIS A 420 19.39 -28.93 -12.92
C HIS A 420 19.14 -27.70 -13.81
N VAL A 421 19.76 -26.56 -13.51
CA VAL A 421 19.68 -25.35 -14.35
C VAL A 421 20.18 -25.64 -15.76
N VAL A 422 21.36 -26.24 -15.90
CA VAL A 422 21.94 -26.59 -17.21
C VAL A 422 20.96 -27.47 -18.00
N LYS A 423 20.47 -28.57 -17.42
CA LYS A 423 19.50 -29.46 -18.09
C LYS A 423 18.18 -28.77 -18.46
N ALA A 424 17.69 -27.87 -17.61
CA ALA A 424 16.44 -27.15 -17.86
C ALA A 424 16.60 -26.08 -18.94
N VAL A 425 17.77 -25.44 -19.02
CA VAL A 425 18.09 -24.46 -20.06
C VAL A 425 18.31 -25.16 -21.40
N ASP A 426 19.03 -26.28 -21.42
CA ASP A 426 19.20 -27.16 -22.60
C ASP A 426 17.86 -27.64 -23.17
N GLY A 427 16.87 -27.90 -22.30
CA GLY A 427 15.55 -28.38 -22.71
C GLY A 427 14.56 -27.31 -23.19
N VAL A 428 14.88 -26.02 -23.04
CA VAL A 428 13.96 -24.89 -23.33
C VAL A 428 14.45 -24.00 -24.47
N MET A 429 15.75 -24.01 -24.77
CA MET A 429 16.32 -23.08 -25.75
C MET A 429 16.62 -23.78 -27.08
N ASP A 430 15.93 -23.35 -28.14
CA ASP A 430 16.27 -23.72 -29.51
C ASP A 430 17.70 -23.24 -29.84
N SER A 431 18.46 -24.15 -30.44
CA SER A 431 19.90 -24.04 -30.69
C SER A 431 20.25 -22.79 -31.51
N SER A 432 20.67 -21.72 -30.84
CA SER A 432 21.48 -20.67 -31.48
C SER A 432 22.95 -20.95 -31.18
N GLU A 433 23.81 -21.01 -32.20
CA GLU A 433 25.26 -21.32 -32.10
C GLU A 433 25.97 -20.59 -30.95
N LYS A 434 25.58 -19.34 -30.66
CA LYS A 434 26.17 -18.52 -29.58
C LYS A 434 26.03 -19.09 -28.16
N TRP A 435 25.11 -20.03 -27.93
CA TRP A 435 24.91 -20.63 -26.62
C TRP A 435 25.70 -21.93 -26.45
N ALA A 436 26.00 -22.64 -27.53
CA ALA A 436 26.84 -23.85 -27.47
C ALA A 436 28.25 -23.49 -26.98
N ASP A 437 28.83 -22.42 -27.53
CA ASP A 437 30.14 -21.91 -27.12
C ASP A 437 30.18 -21.51 -25.64
N PHE A 438 29.13 -20.84 -25.15
CA PHE A 438 29.03 -20.44 -23.75
C PHE A 438 28.99 -21.64 -22.79
N PHE A 439 28.25 -22.70 -23.14
CA PHE A 439 28.15 -23.88 -22.30
C PHE A 439 29.38 -24.78 -22.36
N ASP A 440 30.06 -24.88 -23.51
CA ASP A 440 31.34 -25.59 -23.61
C ASP A 440 32.42 -24.87 -22.78
N GLU A 441 32.49 -23.54 -22.87
CA GLU A 441 33.42 -22.73 -22.06
C GLU A 441 33.09 -22.82 -20.57
N TYR A 442 31.81 -22.78 -20.20
CA TYR A 442 31.37 -22.91 -18.81
C TYR A 442 31.59 -24.33 -18.25
N ARG A 443 31.46 -25.36 -19.08
CA ARG A 443 31.69 -26.76 -18.69
C ARG A 443 33.18 -27.03 -18.47
N LEU A 444 34.05 -26.51 -19.33
CA LEU A 444 35.50 -26.53 -19.14
C LEU A 444 35.91 -25.85 -17.83
N LEU A 445 35.34 -24.67 -17.53
CA LEU A 445 35.60 -23.94 -16.28
C LEU A 445 35.13 -24.72 -15.03
N LEU A 446 34.04 -25.47 -15.11
CA LEU A 446 33.58 -26.32 -14.00
C LEU A 446 34.49 -27.54 -13.77
N GLU A 447 35.09 -28.09 -14.82
CA GLU A 447 36.06 -29.18 -14.74
C GLU A 447 37.40 -28.70 -14.14
N GLU A 448 37.86 -27.50 -14.50
CA GLU A 448 39.07 -26.87 -13.91
C GLU A 448 38.89 -26.46 -12.44
N CYS A 449 37.68 -26.06 -12.02
CA CYS A 449 37.40 -25.72 -10.61
C CYS A 449 37.19 -26.95 -9.71
N SER A 450 37.22 -28.16 -10.27
CA SER A 450 37.00 -29.43 -9.55
C SER A 450 38.31 -30.18 -9.22
N THR A 451 39.45 -29.62 -9.62
CA THR A 451 40.81 -29.94 -9.14
C THR A 451 41.27 -28.87 -8.17
#